data_AF-A0A6I1L4Z0-F1
#
_entry.id   AF-A0A6I1L4Z0-F1
#
_cell.length_a   1.000
_cell.length_b   1.000
_cell.length_c   1.000
_cell.angle_alpha   90.00
_cell.angle_beta   90.00
_cell.angle_gamma   90.00
#
_symmetry.space_group_name_H-M   'P 1'
#
loop_
_entity.id
_entity.type
_entity.pdbx_description
1 polymer ?
#
loop_
_entity_poly.entity_id
_entity_poly.type
_entity_poly.pdbx_seq_one_letter_code
_entity_poly.pdbx_strand_id
1 'polypeptide(L)'
;MFWSVLSEELLEQALDCLPAAHLRHWFERLLLDIRANRAGMPDLIQFWPGQKTYRMIEVKGPGDRLQDNQLRWLEFCDVHQMPVTVCYVRWAEQGA
;
A
#
# COMPACT_ATOMS: atom_id res chain seq x y z
N MET A 1 14.27 -11.26 2.93
CA MET A 1 13.78 -10.53 1.73
C MET A 1 12.90 -11.47 0.92
N PHE A 2 11.82 -10.98 0.34
CA PHE A 2 10.80 -11.80 -0.32
C PHE A 2 10.99 -11.81 -1.84
N TRP A 3 12.01 -12.53 -2.33
CA TRP A 3 12.32 -12.57 -3.76
C TRP A 3 11.28 -13.28 -4.60
N SER A 4 10.57 -14.25 -4.03
CA SER A 4 9.57 -15.05 -4.76
C SER A 4 8.35 -14.25 -5.22
N VAL A 5 8.08 -13.09 -4.62
CA VAL A 5 6.94 -12.24 -4.98
C VAL A 5 7.34 -11.06 -5.87
N LEU A 6 8.64 -10.86 -6.10
CA LEU A 6 9.16 -9.74 -6.86
C LEU A 6 9.64 -10.24 -8.23
N SER A 7 8.74 -10.25 -9.21
CA SER A 7 9.13 -10.45 -10.60
C SER A 7 9.90 -9.23 -11.13
N GLU A 8 10.67 -9.43 -12.19
CA GLU A 8 11.38 -8.34 -12.88
C GLU A 8 10.41 -7.27 -13.38
N GLU A 9 9.31 -7.66 -14.02
CA GLU A 9 8.26 -6.75 -14.47
C GLU A 9 7.68 -5.90 -13.31
N LEU A 10 7.43 -6.53 -12.15
CA LEU A 10 6.91 -5.81 -10.99
C LEU A 10 7.93 -4.80 -10.46
N LEU A 11 9.21 -5.17 -10.43
CA LEU A 11 10.29 -4.28 -10.02
C LEU A 11 10.42 -3.08 -10.96
N GLU A 12 10.40 -3.31 -12.27
CA GLU A 12 10.46 -2.25 -13.28
C GLU A 12 9.28 -1.28 -13.15
N GLN A 13 8.05 -1.80 -13.04
CA GLN A 13 6.86 -0.97 -12.84
C GLN A 13 6.93 -0.16 -11.54
N ALA A 14 7.41 -0.77 -10.45
CA ALA A 14 7.59 -0.08 -9.19
C ALA A 14 8.61 1.06 -9.31
N LEU A 15 9.75 0.83 -9.96
CA LEU A 15 10.78 1.85 -10.16
C LEU A 15 10.29 3.00 -11.07
N ASP A 16 9.49 2.70 -12.08
CA ASP A 16 8.94 3.71 -13.00
C ASP A 16 7.80 4.53 -12.40
N CYS A 17 7.00 3.95 -11.49
CA CYS A 17 5.79 4.57 -10.96
C CYS A 17 5.94 5.17 -9.56
N LEU A 18 6.92 4.73 -8.77
CA LEU A 18 7.12 5.20 -7.39
C LEU A 18 8.04 6.43 -7.36
N PRO A 19 7.55 7.60 -6.93
CA PRO A 19 8.41 8.75 -6.73
C PRO A 19 9.50 8.47 -5.69
N ALA A 20 10.74 8.86 -5.98
CA ALA A 20 11.87 8.67 -5.07
C ALA A 20 11.64 9.35 -3.69
N ALA A 21 10.90 10.45 -3.66
CA ALA A 21 10.49 11.12 -2.42
C ALA A 21 9.62 10.21 -1.53
N HIS A 22 8.72 9.42 -2.12
CA HIS A 22 7.86 8.51 -1.36
C HIS A 22 8.67 7.34 -0.78
N LEU A 23 9.57 6.77 -1.59
CA LEU A 23 10.53 5.75 -1.13
C LEU A 23 11.35 6.25 0.07
N ARG A 24 11.88 7.47 -0.02
CA ARG A 24 12.61 8.11 1.08
C ARG A 24 11.78 8.17 2.36
N HIS A 25 10.54 8.67 2.29
CA HIS A 25 9.65 8.76 3.45
C HIS A 25 9.35 7.39 4.06
N TRP A 26 9.09 6.36 3.24
CA TRP A 26 8.91 4.99 3.73
C TRP A 26 10.16 4.45 4.43
N PHE A 27 11.33 4.65 3.83
CA PHE A 27 12.58 4.17 4.42
C PHE A 27 12.92 4.90 5.72
N GLU A 28 12.75 6.23 5.78
CA GLU A 28 12.93 7.01 7.01
C GLU A 28 11.97 6.50 8.12
N ARG A 29 10.68 6.32 7.80
CA ARG A 29 9.70 5.76 8.76
C ARG A 29 10.08 4.37 9.25
N LEU A 30 10.50 3.48 8.35
CA LEU A 30 10.93 2.13 8.72
C LEU A 30 12.18 2.15 9.60
N LEU A 31 13.14 3.03 9.32
CA LEU A 31 14.38 3.15 10.08
C LEU A 31 14.16 3.71 11.50
N LEU A 32 13.13 4.53 11.71
CA LEU A 32 12.80 5.06 13.05
C LEU A 32 12.43 3.96 14.05
N ASP A 33 11.64 2.97 13.61
CA ASP A 33 11.35 1.76 14.39
C ASP A 33 10.93 0.62 13.47
N ILE A 34 11.88 -0.25 13.14
CA ILE A 34 11.65 -1.37 12.22
C ILE A 34 10.58 -2.32 12.78
N ARG A 35 10.56 -2.57 14.10
CA ARG A 35 9.61 -3.53 14.68
C ARG A 35 8.19 -3.00 14.63
N ALA A 36 8.00 -1.72 14.97
CA ALA A 36 6.68 -1.10 15.04
C ALA A 36 6.12 -0.66 13.68
N ASN A 37 6.98 -0.41 12.68
CA ASN A 37 6.56 0.19 11.41
C ASN A 37 6.59 -0.78 10.21
N ARG A 38 7.19 -1.97 10.33
CA ARG A 38 7.19 -2.97 9.24
C ARG A 38 5.83 -3.61 8.93
N ALA A 39 4.83 -3.41 9.79
CA ALA A 39 3.50 -4.00 9.65
C ALA A 39 2.43 -2.90 9.47
N GLY A 40 1.32 -3.26 8.83
CA GLY A 40 0.19 -2.35 8.55
C GLY A 40 0.31 -1.57 7.24
N MET A 41 1.29 -1.87 6.40
CA MET A 41 1.34 -1.36 5.03
C MET A 41 0.13 -1.92 4.24
N PRO A 42 -0.48 -1.13 3.32
CA PRO A 42 -1.67 -1.58 2.59
C PRO A 42 -1.46 -2.88 1.82
N ASP A 43 -2.51 -3.70 1.74
CA ASP A 43 -2.47 -5.05 1.15
C ASP A 43 -2.00 -5.09 -0.31
N LEU A 44 -2.45 -4.13 -1.13
CA LEU A 44 -2.20 -4.10 -2.56
C LEU A 44 -1.53 -2.80 -3.00
N ILE A 45 -0.79 -2.88 -4.10
CA ILE A 45 -0.34 -1.72 -4.87
C ILE A 45 -0.74 -1.89 -6.33
N GLN A 46 -1.30 -0.83 -6.91
CA GLN A 46 -1.69 -0.76 -8.32
C GLN A 46 -0.79 0.26 -9.03
N PHE A 47 -0.30 -0.09 -10.20
CA PHE A 47 0.52 0.78 -11.05
C PHE A 47 -0.21 1.18 -12.33
N TRP A 48 0.03 2.40 -12.80
CA TRP A 48 -0.33 2.87 -14.14
C TRP A 48 0.91 3.37 -14.86
N PRO A 49 1.67 2.49 -15.54
CA PRO A 49 2.96 2.84 -16.13
C PRO A 49 2.88 3.99 -17.14
N GLY A 50 1.83 4.04 -17.98
CA GLY A 50 1.62 5.12 -18.94
C GLY A 50 1.41 6.50 -18.32
N GLN A 51 1.03 6.56 -17.04
CA GLN A 51 0.83 7.78 -16.26
C GLN A 51 1.92 7.99 -15.20
N LYS A 52 2.86 7.04 -15.07
CA LYS A 52 3.92 7.02 -14.03
C LYS A 52 3.37 7.29 -12.63
N THR A 53 2.27 6.63 -12.29
CA THR A 53 1.60 6.80 -11.01
C THR A 53 1.19 5.46 -10.43
N TYR A 54 0.87 5.48 -9.14
CA TYR A 54 0.50 4.29 -8.38
C TYR A 54 -0.62 4.61 -7.38
N ARG A 55 -1.16 3.56 -6.77
CA ARG A 55 -2.06 3.67 -5.62
C ARG A 55 -1.90 2.45 -4.72
N MET A 56 -1.75 2.69 -3.43
CA MET A 56 -1.85 1.66 -2.41
C MET A 56 -3.31 1.45 -1.99
N ILE A 57 -3.70 0.20 -1.77
CA ILE A 57 -5.07 -0.17 -1.47
C ILE A 57 -5.08 -1.12 -0.28
N GLU A 58 -5.74 -0.69 0.78
CA GLU A 58 -6.06 -1.54 1.94
C GLU A 58 -7.45 -2.15 1.72
N VAL A 59 -7.60 -3.47 1.78
CA VAL A 59 -8.87 -4.15 1.49
C VAL A 59 -9.57 -4.52 2.80
N LYS A 60 -10.88 -4.27 2.87
CA LYS A 60 -11.71 -4.64 4.02
C LYS A 60 -12.92 -5.45 3.59
N GLY A 61 -13.02 -6.66 4.11
CA GLY A 61 -14.17 -7.53 3.95
C GLY A 61 -15.35 -7.14 4.85
N PRO A 62 -16.49 -7.83 4.69
CA PRO A 62 -17.65 -7.62 5.56
C PRO A 62 -17.31 -7.89 7.03
N GLY A 63 -17.49 -6.88 7.89
CA GLY A 63 -17.19 -6.96 9.32
C GLY A 63 -15.75 -6.59 9.70
N ASP A 64 -14.84 -6.44 8.73
CA ASP A 64 -13.47 -6.04 8.99
C ASP A 64 -13.36 -4.56 9.36
N ARG A 65 -12.43 -4.27 10.26
CA ARG A 65 -12.04 -2.91 10.65
C ARG A 65 -10.57 -2.67 10.35
N LEU A 66 -10.21 -1.39 10.25
CA LEU A 66 -8.81 -0.99 10.20
C LEU A 66 -8.15 -1.25 11.56
N GLN A 67 -6.99 -1.89 11.53
CA GLN A 67 -6.16 -2.09 12.72
C GLN A 67 -5.35 -0.83 13.02
N ASP A 68 -4.91 -0.64 14.26
CA ASP A 68 -4.18 0.57 14.69
C ASP A 68 -2.90 0.82 13.87
N ASN A 69 -2.17 -0.22 13.50
CA ASN A 69 -0.97 -0.10 12.66
C ASN A 69 -1.30 0.33 11.22
N GLN A 70 -2.45 -0.09 10.68
CA GLN A 70 -2.93 0.33 9.36
C GLN A 70 -3.37 1.80 9.40
N LEU A 71 -4.10 2.22 10.44
CA LEU A 71 -4.49 3.62 10.63
C LEU A 71 -3.25 4.53 10.66
N ARG A 72 -2.23 4.18 11.45
CA ARG A 72 -0.96 4.93 11.49
C ARG A 72 -0.28 5.00 10.13
N TRP A 73 -0.43 3.99 9.28
CA TRP A 73 0.13 3.98 7.92
C TRP A 73 -0.68 4.86 6.96
N LEU A 74 -2.01 4.83 7.06
CA LEU A 74 -2.90 5.70 6.28
C LEU A 74 -2.67 7.18 6.62
N GLU A 75 -2.59 7.52 7.92
CA GLU A 75 -2.28 8.87 8.40
C GLU A 75 -0.93 9.36 7.87
N PHE A 76 0.09 8.48 7.88
CA PHE A 76 1.40 8.80 7.34
C PHE A 76 1.35 9.07 5.83
N CYS A 77 0.60 8.26 5.09
CA CYS A 77 0.42 8.46 3.66
C CYS A 77 -0.29 9.79 3.38
N ASP A 78 -1.32 10.13 4.15
CA ASP A 78 -2.06 11.39 4.04
C ASP A 78 -1.15 12.61 4.28
N VAL A 79 -0.35 12.60 5.35
CA VAL A 79 0.62 13.66 5.68
C VAL A 79 1.61 13.90 4.53
N HIS A 80 2.04 12.84 3.85
CA HIS A 80 2.99 12.92 2.74
C HIS A 80 2.33 12.95 1.35
N GLN A 81 1.00 13.09 1.28
CA GLN A 81 0.23 13.13 0.02
C GLN A 81 0.48 11.91 -0.88
N MET A 82 0.68 10.74 -0.27
CA MET A 82 0.86 9.47 -0.97
C MET A 82 -0.50 8.88 -1.34
N PRO A 83 -0.68 8.38 -2.58
CA PRO A 83 -1.94 7.85 -3.04
C PRO A 83 -2.29 6.53 -2.33
N VAL A 84 -3.19 6.62 -1.34
CA VAL A 84 -3.71 5.47 -0.60
C VAL A 84 -5.23 5.52 -0.53
N THR A 85 -5.87 4.35 -0.56
CA THR A 85 -7.33 4.23 -0.39
C THR A 85 -7.67 2.97 0.41
N VAL A 86 -8.85 2.98 1.03
CA VAL A 86 -9.46 1.76 1.58
C VAL A 86 -10.54 1.26 0.61
N CYS A 87 -10.51 -0.02 0.28
CA CYS A 87 -11.46 -0.70 -0.58
C CYS A 87 -12.35 -1.62 0.27
N TYR A 88 -13.61 -1.23 0.47
CA TYR A 88 -14.59 -2.04 1.17
C TYR A 88 -15.31 -2.95 0.18
N VAL A 89 -15.19 -4.26 0.37
CA VAL A 89 -15.86 -5.26 -0.46
C VAL A 89 -17.06 -5.86 0.25
N ARG A 90 -18.05 -6.25 -0.54
CA ARG A 90 -19.24 -6.98 -0.08
C ARG A 90 -19.44 -8.22 -0.93
N TRP A 91 -20.03 -9.26 -0.33
CA TRP A 91 -20.51 -10.40 -1.10
C TRP A 91 -21.58 -9.92 -2.08
N ALA A 92 -21.48 -10.36 -3.33
CA ALA A 92 -22.59 -10.23 -4.26
C ALA A 92 -23.68 -11.20 -3.79
N GLU A 93 -24.91 -10.71 -3.62
CA GLU A 93 -26.06 -11.59 -3.43
C GLU A 93 -26.20 -12.45 -4.69
N GLN A 94 -26.15 -13.77 -4.54
CA GLN A 94 -26.54 -14.67 -5.61
C GLN A 94 -28.05 -14.50 -5.78
N GLY A 95 -28.47 -13.86 -6.87
CA GLY A 95 -29.88 -13.67 -7.19
C GLY A 95 -30.61 -15.02 -7.15
N ALA A 96 -31.75 -15.03 -6.45
CA ALA A 96 -32.67 -16.18 -6.40
C ALA A 96 -33.30 -16.46 -7.76
#